data_AF-B7AR43-F1
#
_entry.id   AF-B7AR43-F1
#
_cell.length_a   1.000
_cell.length_b   1.000
_cell.length_c   1.000
_cell.angle_alpha   90.00
_cell.angle_beta   90.00
_cell.angle_gamma   90.00
#
_symmetry.space_group_name_H-M   'P 1'
#
loop_
_entity.id
_entity.type
_entity.pdbx_description
1 polymer ?
#
loop_
_entity_poly.entity_id
_entity_poly.type
_entity_poly.pdbx_seq_one_letter_code
_entity_poly.pdbx_strand_id
1 'polypeptide(L)'
;MLYVDKEFYRNEYKGTAIPDESVDKYLKMACHHIDSLTYNRIVSQGFDNLTPFQQEMVKEVACRQADFEYENDDVIQSILSSYSINGTSMQFGSSWNVHMDKGVAMRKDLYALLSQTGLCCRLAR
;
A
#
# COMPACT_ATOMS: atom_id res chain seq x y z
N MET A 1 -6.78 6.98 7.46
CA MET A 1 -7.65 7.91 6.70
C MET A 1 -7.89 7.29 5.32
N LEU A 2 -8.96 7.62 4.59
CA LEU A 2 -9.10 7.19 3.20
C LEU A 2 -8.51 8.27 2.29
N TYR A 3 -7.57 7.89 1.42
CA TYR A 3 -6.95 8.80 0.44
C TYR A 3 -7.68 8.81 -0.90
N VAL A 4 -8.40 7.72 -1.16
CA VAL A 4 -9.22 7.46 -2.33
C VAL A 4 -10.51 6.80 -1.89
N ASP A 5 -11.57 7.01 -2.65
CA ASP A 5 -12.85 6.33 -2.49
C ASP A 5 -13.15 5.47 -3.73
N LYS A 6 -14.29 4.79 -3.69
CA LYS A 6 -14.78 3.97 -4.79
C LYS A 6 -14.97 4.77 -6.09
N GLU A 7 -15.43 6.01 -6.01
CA GLU A 7 -15.64 6.84 -7.20
C GLU A 7 -14.31 7.15 -7.89
N PHE A 8 -13.30 7.57 -7.13
CA PHE A 8 -11.95 7.79 -7.63
C PHE A 8 -11.38 6.51 -8.25
N TYR A 9 -11.50 5.37 -7.55
CA TYR A 9 -10.97 4.10 -8.01
C TYR A 9 -11.56 3.66 -9.36
N ARG A 10 -12.88 3.82 -9.56
CA ARG A 10 -13.55 3.44 -10.82
C ARG A 10 -13.39 4.48 -11.92
N ASN A 11 -13.50 5.76 -11.59
CA ASN A 11 -13.64 6.83 -12.57
C ASN A 11 -12.32 7.51 -12.92
N GLU A 12 -11.40 7.66 -11.97
CA GLU A 12 -10.10 8.30 -12.21
C GLU A 12 -9.01 7.26 -12.44
N TYR A 13 -8.82 6.35 -11.49
CA TYR A 13 -7.82 5.27 -11.59
C TYR A 13 -8.20 4.19 -12.62
N LYS A 14 -9.49 4.03 -12.93
CA LYS A 14 -10.02 3.01 -13.85
C LYS A 14 -9.76 1.57 -13.40
N GLY A 15 -9.76 1.32 -12.08
CA GLY A 15 -9.56 0.01 -11.49
C GLY A 15 -10.74 -0.94 -11.74
N THR A 16 -10.42 -2.20 -12.06
CA THR A 16 -11.40 -3.26 -12.38
C THR A 16 -11.19 -4.56 -11.62
N ALA A 17 -10.07 -4.70 -10.90
CA ALA A 17 -9.70 -5.96 -10.24
C ALA A 17 -10.64 -6.32 -9.09
N ILE A 18 -10.96 -5.33 -8.23
CA ILE A 18 -11.75 -5.54 -7.02
C ILE A 18 -13.24 -5.40 -7.33
N PRO A 19 -14.13 -6.31 -6.90
CA PRO A 19 -15.58 -6.16 -6.98
C PRO A 19 -16.13 -4.96 -6.19
N ASP A 20 -17.33 -4.52 -6.57
CA ASP A 20 -17.95 -3.31 -6.06
C ASP A 20 -18.37 -3.38 -4.59
N GLU A 21 -18.60 -4.59 -4.09
CA GLU A 21 -18.94 -4.92 -2.71
C GLU A 21 -17.73 -4.96 -1.77
N SER A 22 -16.52 -5.13 -2.31
CA SER A 22 -15.29 -5.29 -1.54
C SER A 22 -14.30 -4.15 -1.74
N VAL A 23 -14.49 -3.29 -2.74
CA VAL A 23 -13.59 -2.16 -3.05
C VAL A 23 -13.29 -1.28 -1.85
N ASP A 24 -14.30 -0.84 -1.09
CA ASP A 24 -14.08 0.04 0.08
C ASP A 24 -13.25 -0.64 1.17
N LYS A 25 -13.41 -1.95 1.35
CA LYS A 25 -12.63 -2.75 2.31
C LYS A 25 -11.15 -2.75 1.92
N TYR A 26 -10.84 -3.04 0.66
CA TYR A 26 -9.46 -3.14 0.19
C TYR A 26 -8.78 -1.76 0.06
N LEU A 27 -9.49 -0.73 -0.40
CA LEU A 27 -8.97 0.64 -0.39
C LEU A 27 -8.63 1.10 1.03
N LYS A 28 -9.49 0.81 2.01
CA LYS A 28 -9.22 1.11 3.42
C LYS A 28 -8.00 0.37 3.94
N MET A 29 -7.88 -0.92 3.65
CA MET A 29 -6.73 -1.74 4.05
C MET A 29 -5.42 -1.20 3.47
N ALA A 30 -5.41 -0.93 2.17
CA ALA A 30 -4.27 -0.33 1.48
C ALA A 30 -3.86 1.03 2.07
N CYS A 31 -4.82 1.90 2.42
CA CYS A 31 -4.52 3.18 3.07
C CYS A 31 -3.87 2.99 4.45
N HIS A 32 -4.33 2.03 5.26
CA HIS A 32 -3.71 1.72 6.55
C HIS A 32 -2.29 1.15 6.41
N HIS A 33 -2.05 0.38 5.36
CA HIS A 33 -0.72 -0.12 5.04
C HIS A 33 0.22 1.00 4.59
N ILE A 34 -0.25 1.93 3.75
CA ILE A 34 0.49 3.15 3.40
C ILE A 34 0.79 3.99 4.64
N ASP A 35 -0.17 4.15 5.55
CA ASP A 35 0.03 4.85 6.83
C ASP A 35 1.17 4.21 7.63
N SER A 36 1.18 2.88 7.71
CA SER A 36 2.23 2.15 8.40
C SER A 36 3.60 2.36 7.75
N LEU A 37 3.69 2.21 6.42
CA LEU A 37 4.94 2.37 5.67
C LEU A 37 5.47 3.81 5.70
N THR A 38 4.59 4.80 5.78
CA THR A 38 4.93 6.23 5.91
C THR A 38 5.07 6.70 7.36
N TYR A 39 5.12 5.79 8.33
CA TYR A 39 5.25 6.11 9.76
C TYR A 39 4.15 7.06 10.27
N ASN A 40 2.95 6.94 9.71
CA ASN A 40 1.79 7.80 9.95
C ASN A 40 2.04 9.30 9.67
N ARG A 41 3.05 9.64 8.86
CA ARG A 41 3.36 11.05 8.55
C ARG A 41 2.25 11.74 7.77
N ILE A 42 1.58 11.02 6.86
CA ILE A 42 0.45 11.58 6.11
C ILE A 42 -0.67 11.98 7.08
N VAL A 43 -1.01 11.09 8.01
CA VAL A 43 -2.03 11.36 9.06
C VAL A 43 -1.60 12.51 9.95
N SER A 44 -0.32 12.57 10.34
CA SER A 44 0.20 13.64 11.20
C SER A 44 0.21 15.01 10.51
N GLN A 45 0.52 15.06 9.21
CA GLN A 45 0.56 16.31 8.46
C GLN A 45 -0.82 16.73 7.97
N GLY A 46 -1.74 15.77 7.79
CA GLY A 46 -2.99 15.96 7.08
C GLY A 46 -2.78 15.82 5.57
N PHE A 47 -3.60 15.00 4.92
CA PHE A 47 -3.45 14.70 3.49
C PHE A 47 -3.51 15.95 2.60
N ASP A 48 -4.39 16.90 2.93
CA ASP A 48 -4.55 18.15 2.17
C ASP A 48 -3.34 19.09 2.28
N ASN A 49 -2.48 18.90 3.29
CA ASN A 49 -1.25 19.68 3.47
C ASN A 49 -0.06 19.10 2.70
N LEU A 50 -0.21 17.93 2.08
CA LEU A 50 0.80 17.37 1.20
C LEU A 50 0.84 18.14 -0.13
N THR A 51 2.01 18.14 -0.78
CA THR A 51 2.13 18.69 -2.12
C THR A 51 1.24 17.94 -3.13
N PRO A 52 0.80 18.56 -4.23
CA PRO A 52 -0.01 17.88 -5.24
C PRO A 52 0.63 16.58 -5.76
N PHE A 53 1.95 16.59 -5.96
CA PHE A 53 2.72 15.41 -6.32
C PHE A 53 2.60 14.29 -5.28
N GLN A 54 2.76 14.60 -3.99
CA GLN A 54 2.63 13.61 -2.92
C GLN A 54 1.21 13.05 -2.83
N GLN A 55 0.19 13.91 -2.96
CA GLN A 55 -1.21 13.46 -2.97
C GLN A 55 -1.48 12.52 -4.14
N GLU A 56 -1.04 12.87 -5.35
CA GLU A 56 -1.19 12.05 -6.55
C GLU A 56 -0.53 10.67 -6.38
N MET A 57 0.73 10.64 -5.93
CA MET A 57 1.45 9.39 -5.71
C MET A 57 0.77 8.53 -4.64
N VAL A 58 0.32 9.12 -3.54
CA VAL A 58 -0.38 8.37 -2.48
C VAL A 58 -1.70 7.78 -2.98
N LYS A 59 -2.48 8.53 -3.78
CA LYS A 59 -3.73 8.04 -4.39
C LYS A 59 -3.47 6.88 -5.35
N GLU A 60 -2.46 7.01 -6.22
CA GLU A 60 -2.07 5.95 -7.15
C GLU A 60 -1.61 4.70 -6.38
N VAL A 61 -0.75 4.87 -5.37
CA VAL A 61 -0.26 3.75 -4.56
C VAL A 61 -1.40 3.08 -3.79
N ALA A 62 -2.36 3.83 -3.26
CA ALA A 62 -3.52 3.25 -2.56
C ALA A 62 -4.33 2.33 -3.46
N CYS A 63 -4.62 2.75 -4.70
CA CYS A 63 -5.37 1.94 -5.65
C CYS A 63 -4.60 0.70 -6.08
N ARG A 64 -3.32 0.86 -6.46
CA ARG A 64 -2.47 -0.25 -6.92
C ARG A 64 -2.16 -1.26 -5.82
N GLN A 65 -2.04 -0.79 -4.58
CA GLN A 65 -1.84 -1.66 -3.43
C GLN A 65 -3.12 -2.44 -3.11
N ALA A 66 -4.29 -1.81 -3.21
CA ALA A 66 -5.57 -2.49 -3.04
C ALA A 66 -5.77 -3.59 -4.10
N ASP A 67 -5.45 -3.31 -5.37
CA ASP A 67 -5.49 -4.33 -6.44
C ASP A 67 -4.57 -5.51 -6.12
N PHE A 68 -3.31 -5.21 -5.75
CA PHE A 68 -2.33 -6.24 -5.42
C PHE A 68 -2.78 -7.10 -4.23
N GLU A 69 -3.31 -6.49 -3.18
CA GLU A 69 -3.80 -7.19 -2.00
C GLU A 69 -5.02 -8.05 -2.29
N TYR A 70 -5.93 -7.59 -3.15
CA TYR A 70 -7.09 -8.37 -3.56
C TYR A 70 -6.71 -9.58 -4.41
N GLU A 71 -5.89 -9.37 -5.44
CA GLU A 71 -5.48 -10.42 -6.38
C GLU A 71 -4.61 -11.51 -5.72
N ASN A 72 -3.95 -11.18 -4.60
CA ASN A 72 -2.95 -12.04 -3.98
C ASN A 72 -3.24 -12.34 -2.49
N ASP A 73 -4.46 -12.14 -2.01
CA ASP A 73 -4.83 -12.26 -0.58
C ASP A 73 -4.34 -13.58 0.03
N ASP A 74 -4.67 -14.72 -0.59
CA ASP A 74 -4.26 -16.06 -0.13
C ASP A 74 -2.73 -16.21 -0.03
N VAL A 75 -2.00 -15.67 -1.02
CA VAL A 75 -0.54 -15.73 -1.09
C VAL A 75 0.09 -14.86 0.00
N ILE A 76 -0.43 -13.64 0.19
CA ILE A 76 0.02 -12.70 1.22
C ILE A 76 -0.19 -13.29 2.61
N GLN A 77 -1.36 -13.87 2.89
CA GLN A 77 -1.67 -14.47 4.20
C GLN A 77 -0.73 -15.64 4.52
N SER A 78 -0.44 -16.48 3.53
CA SER A 78 0.53 -17.58 3.68
C SER A 78 1.93 -17.05 4.00
N ILE A 79 2.38 -16.00 3.31
CA ILE A 79 3.69 -15.38 3.51
C ILE A 79 3.79 -14.73 4.90
N LEU A 80 2.81 -13.92 5.30
CA LEU A 80 2.80 -13.23 6.60
C LEU A 80 2.77 -14.23 7.77
N SER A 81 2.04 -15.33 7.61
CA SER A 81 2.04 -16.44 8.58
C SER A 81 3.44 -17.07 8.71
N SER A 82 4.15 -17.27 7.59
CA SER A 82 5.52 -17.81 7.61
C SER A 82 6.55 -16.85 8.24
N TYR A 83 6.42 -15.53 8.00
CA TYR A 83 7.29 -14.50 8.55
C TYR A 83 7.19 -14.45 10.08
N SER A 84 5.98 -14.60 10.61
CA SER A 84 5.70 -14.62 12.05
C SER A 84 6.27 -15.84 12.78
N ILE A 85 6.49 -16.95 12.06
CA ILE A 85 6.94 -18.22 12.66
C ILE A 85 8.47 -18.25 12.82
N ASN A 86 9.24 -17.60 11.94
CA ASN A 86 10.69 -17.82 11.88
C ASN A 86 11.57 -16.56 12.00
N GLY A 87 11.01 -15.33 12.03
CA GLY A 87 11.76 -14.07 12.21
C GLY A 87 12.89 -13.81 11.18
N THR A 88 13.01 -14.69 10.20
CA THR A 88 14.04 -14.71 9.17
C THR A 88 13.37 -14.34 7.86
N SER A 89 14.00 -13.44 7.13
CA SER A 89 13.61 -13.03 5.77
C SER A 89 13.72 -14.24 4.84
N MET A 90 12.72 -15.11 4.83
CA MET A 90 12.66 -16.18 3.86
C MET A 90 12.44 -15.55 2.49
N GLN A 91 13.47 -15.64 1.65
CA GLN A 91 13.40 -15.24 0.26
C GLN A 91 12.61 -16.32 -0.49
N PHE A 92 11.28 -16.28 -0.35
CA PHE A 92 10.39 -17.22 -1.02
C PHE A 92 10.14 -16.78 -2.45
N GLY A 93 10.46 -17.70 -3.38
CA GLY A 93 10.21 -17.57 -4.80
C GLY A 93 11.03 -16.45 -5.44
N SER A 94 12.02 -16.81 -6.26
CA SER A 94 12.79 -15.91 -7.11
C SER A 94 11.98 -15.06 -8.12
N SER A 95 10.66 -14.95 -7.97
CA SER A 95 9.73 -14.23 -8.86
C SER A 95 8.77 -13.25 -8.17
N TRP A 96 8.73 -13.16 -6.84
CA TRP A 96 7.90 -12.14 -6.19
C TRP A 96 8.74 -10.92 -5.81
N ASN A 97 8.73 -9.91 -6.68
CA ASN A 97 9.42 -8.64 -6.47
C ASN A 97 8.67 -7.79 -5.42
N VAL A 98 8.65 -8.25 -4.17
CA VAL A 98 7.89 -7.67 -3.05
C VAL A 98 8.81 -7.15 -1.95
N HIS A 99 8.43 -6.02 -1.38
CA HIS A 99 8.97 -5.39 -0.18
C HIS A 99 8.08 -5.78 1.01
N MET A 100 8.70 -6.21 2.10
CA MET A 100 8.02 -6.56 3.34
C MET A 100 8.56 -5.67 4.46
N ASP A 101 7.71 -4.84 5.04
CA ASP A 101 8.04 -4.05 6.23
C ASP A 101 6.78 -3.80 7.06
N LYS A 102 6.91 -3.76 8.40
CA LYS A 102 5.80 -3.53 9.34
C LYS A 102 4.57 -4.43 9.12
N GLY A 103 4.79 -5.67 8.66
CA GLY A 103 3.70 -6.61 8.36
C GLY A 103 2.94 -6.31 7.06
N VAL A 104 3.42 -5.39 6.23
CA VAL A 104 2.84 -5.04 4.93
C VAL A 104 3.65 -5.69 3.82
N ALA A 105 2.95 -6.38 2.92
CA ALA A 105 3.50 -6.86 1.65
C ALA A 105 3.14 -5.89 0.53
N MET A 106 4.13 -5.27 -0.12
CA MET A 106 3.93 -4.33 -1.22
C MET A 106 4.92 -4.63 -2.34
N ARG A 107 4.53 -4.54 -3.61
CA ARG A 107 5.50 -4.72 -4.71
C ARG A 107 6.66 -3.70 -4.61
N LYS A 108 7.89 -4.11 -4.88
CA LYS A 108 9.08 -3.24 -4.71
C LYS A 108 9.05 -1.99 -5.57
N ASP A 109 8.54 -2.10 -6.80
CA ASP A 109 8.37 -0.96 -7.70
C ASP A 109 7.32 0.03 -7.15
N LEU A 110 6.23 -0.49 -6.60
CA LEU A 110 5.20 0.32 -5.95
C LEU A 110 5.70 0.99 -4.68
N TYR A 111 6.49 0.28 -3.86
CA TYR A 111 7.15 0.84 -2.69
C TYR A 111 8.17 1.93 -3.07
N ALA A 112 8.90 1.75 -4.17
CA ALA A 112 9.81 2.76 -4.69
C ALA A 112 9.04 4.02 -5.11
N LEU A 113 7.86 3.89 -5.73
CA LEU A 113 6.97 5.01 -6.06
C LEU A 113 6.53 5.75 -4.80
N LEU A 114 6.03 5.02 -3.79
CA LEU A 114 5.65 5.62 -2.50
C LEU A 114 6.83 6.35 -1.84
N SER A 115 8.04 5.81 -1.95
CA SER A 115 9.25 6.40 -1.38
C SER A 115 9.65 7.73 -2.03
N GLN A 116 9.23 8.00 -3.27
CA GLN A 116 9.47 9.30 -3.94
C GLN A 116 8.77 10.46 -3.24
N THR A 117 7.73 10.18 -2.44
CA THR A 117 7.06 11.21 -1.62
C THR A 117 7.95 11.78 -0.52
N GLY A 118 9.06 11.10 -0.18
CA GLY A 118 9.91 11.41 0.98
C GLY A 118 9.35 10.95 2.32
N LEU A 119 8.09 10.50 2.37
CA LEU A 119 7.36 10.18 3.61
C LEU A 119 7.76 8.83 4.21
N CYS A 120 8.39 7.95 3.43
CA CYS A 120 8.95 6.67 3.90
C CYS A 120 10.33 6.81 4.56
N CYS A 121 10.96 7.98 4.52
CA CYS A 121 12.30 8.16 5.06
C CYS A 121 12.28 8.30 6.60
N ARG A 122 12.96 7.42 7.33
CA ARG A 122 13.00 7.49 8.81
C ARG A 122 13.67 8.76 9.35
N LEU A 123 14.59 9.36 8.59
CA LEU A 123 15.34 10.56 8.99
C LEU A 123 14.67 11.87 8.55
N ALA A 124 13.65 11.81 7.69
CA ALA A 124 12.85 12.99 7.37
C ALA A 124 12.06 13.41 8.61
N ARG A 125 12.32 14.64 9.07
CA ARG A 125 11.59 15.31 10.15
C ARG A 125 10.36 16.02 9.58
#